data_AF-A0A559JJ67-F1
#
_entry.id   AF-A0A559JJ67-F1
#
_cell.length_a   1.000
_cell.length_b   1.000
_cell.length_c   1.000
_cell.angle_alpha   90.00
_cell.angle_beta   90.00
_cell.angle_gamma   90.00
#
_symmetry.space_group_name_H-M   'P 1'
#
loop_
_entity.id
_entity.type
_entity.pdbx_description
1 polymer ?
#
loop_
_entity_poly.entity_id
_entity_poly.type
_entity_poly.pdbx_seq_one_letter_code
_entity_poly.pdbx_strand_id
1 'polypeptide(L)' 'MYCVCREHVELAIDKFVDEYEDAPDLVNLQTTAFSAWTPPEHCDWCGNKAEVLVV' A
#
# COMPACT_ATOMS: atom_id res chain seq x y z
N MET A 1 -5.91 4.30 2.18
CA MET A 1 -4.62 3.63 2.48
C MET A 1 -4.72 2.18 2.10
N TYR A 2 -3.82 1.69 1.23
CA TYR A 2 -3.80 0.31 0.75
C TYR A 2 -2.44 -0.33 0.99
N CYS A 3 -2.40 -1.52 1.58
CA CYS A 3 -1.17 -2.30 1.72
C CYS A 3 -1.15 -3.40 0.66
N VAL A 4 -0.12 -3.37 -0.19
CA VAL A 4 -0.04 -4.22 -1.37
C VAL A 4 1.34 -4.78 -1.60
N CYS A 5 1.38 -5.92 -2.27
CA CYS A 5 2.62 -6.43 -2.86
C CYS A 5 2.99 -5.61 -4.11
N ARG A 6 4.23 -5.74 -4.58
CA ARG A 6 4.71 -5.03 -5.77
C ARG A 6 3.88 -5.29 -7.03
N GLU A 7 3.22 -6.43 -7.15
CA GLU A 7 2.35 -6.73 -8.30
C GLU A 7 1.04 -5.93 -8.29
N HIS A 8 0.50 -5.62 -7.12
CA HIS A 8 -0.79 -4.93 -6.98
C HIS A 8 -0.63 -3.44 -6.65
N VAL A 9 0.60 -2.91 -6.64
CA VAL A 9 0.86 -1.48 -6.36
C VAL A 9 0.22 -0.56 -7.40
N GLU A 10 0.31 -0.92 -8.68
CA GLU A 10 -0.28 -0.13 -9.77
C GLU A 10 -1.81 -0.09 -9.66
N LEU A 11 -2.43 -1.22 -9.30
CA LEU A 11 -3.86 -1.33 -9.10
C LEU A 11 -4.34 -0.51 -7.88
N ALA A 12 -3.55 -0.51 -6.80
CA ALA A 12 -3.85 0.29 -5.62
C ALA A 12 -3.72 1.79 -5.90
N ILE A 13 -2.74 2.21 -6.71
CA ILE A 13 -2.59 3.60 -7.13
C ILE A 13 -3.79 4.03 -7.97
N ASP A 14 -4.17 3.24 -8.96
CA ASP A 14 -5.32 3.51 -9.83
C ASP A 14 -6.62 3.67 -9.01
N LYS A 15 -6.88 2.72 -8.10
CA LYS A 15 -7.98 2.78 -7.13
C LYS A 15 -7.95 4.03 -6.26
N PHE A 16 -6.77 4.39 -5.76
CA PHE A 16 -6.63 5.56 -4.90
C PHE A 16 -6.93 6.85 -5.66
N VAL A 17 -6.37 7.00 -6.86
CA VAL A 17 -6.61 8.18 -7.71
C VAL A 17 -8.09 8.27 -8.10
N ASP A 18 -8.75 7.14 -8.36
CA ASP A 18 -10.20 7.11 -8.66
C ASP A 18 -11.06 7.51 -7.45
N GLU A 19 -10.74 7.03 -6.24
CA GLU A 19 -11.53 7.33 -5.04
C GLU A 19 -11.25 8.70 -4.43
N TYR A 20 -9.99 9.14 -4.42
CA TYR A 20 -9.54 10.34 -3.72
C TYR A 20 -9.26 11.52 -4.67
N GLU A 21 -9.27 11.29 -6.00
CA GLU A 21 -8.92 12.27 -7.03
C GLU A 21 -7.54 12.94 -6.83
N ASP A 22 -6.66 12.32 -6.02
CA ASP A 22 -5.36 12.85 -5.63
C ASP A 22 -4.25 11.81 -5.79
N ALA A 23 -3.00 12.26 -5.82
CA ALA A 23 -1.86 11.40 -6.03
C ALA A 23 -1.47 10.71 -4.71
N PRO A 24 -1.43 9.37 -4.64
CA PRO A 24 -1.01 8.70 -3.44
C PRO A 24 0.50 8.81 -3.21
N ASP A 25 0.89 8.76 -1.93
CA ASP A 25 2.26 8.58 -1.50
C ASP A 25 2.59 7.08 -1.34
N LEU A 26 3.78 6.67 -1.79
CA LEU A 26 4.21 5.28 -1.79
C LEU A 26 5.29 5.06 -0.75
N VAL A 27 4.91 4.39 0.34
CA VAL A 27 5.82 4.08 1.43
C VAL A 27 6.25 2.62 1.38
N ASN A 28 7.57 2.39 1.37
CA ASN A 28 8.10 1.03 1.40
C ASN A 28 8.09 0.45 2.82
N LEU A 29 7.34 -0.63 3.01
CA LEU A 29 7.14 -1.31 4.30
C LEU A 29 8.38 -2.09 4.77
N GLN A 30 9.29 -2.45 3.86
CA GLN A 30 10.51 -3.19 4.21
C GLN A 30 11.57 -2.29 4.84
N THR A 31 11.59 -1.01 4.47
CA THR A 31 12.59 -0.04 4.95
C THR A 31 12.02 0.90 6.01
N THR A 32 10.71 1.06 6.07
CA THR A 32 10.05 2.05 6.91
C THR A 32 9.29 1.37 8.04
N ALA A 33 9.79 1.53 9.27
CA ALA A 33 9.12 1.05 10.46
C ALA A 33 8.21 2.15 11.04
N PHE A 34 6.91 1.88 11.08
CA PHE A 34 5.94 2.79 11.69
C PHE A 34 5.93 2.57 13.21
N SER A 35 6.21 3.61 13.98
CA SER A 35 6.18 3.53 15.46
C SER A 35 4.78 3.72 16.04
N ALA A 36 3.87 4.34 15.28
CA ALA A 36 2.53 4.70 15.74
C ALA A 36 1.47 3.62 15.46
N TRP A 37 1.73 2.71 14.51
CA TRP A 37 0.80 1.67 14.11
C TRP A 37 1.53 0.55 13.36
N THR A 38 0.92 -0.63 13.28
CA THR A 38 1.46 -1.77 12.55
C THR A 38 0.74 -1.91 11.23
N PRO A 39 1.41 -1.67 10.09
CA PRO A 39 0.81 -1.92 8.77
C PRO A 39 0.57 -3.42 8.57
N PRO A 40 -0.51 -3.81 7.87
CA PRO A 40 -0.77 -5.20 7.58
C PRO A 40 0.38 -5.81 6.75
N GLU A 41 0.79 -7.01 7.17
CA GLU A 41 1.89 -7.74 6.53
C GLU A 41 1.49 -8.41 5.22
N HIS A 42 0.19 -8.41 4.90
CA HIS A 42 -0.41 -9.09 3.78
C HIS A 42 -1.14 -8.10 2.86
N CYS A 43 -1.02 -8.35 1.56
CA CYS A 43 -1.68 -7.63 0.50
C CYS A 43 -3.20 -7.85 0.57
N ASP A 44 -3.97 -6.77 0.55
CA ASP A 44 -5.44 -6.80 0.58
C ASP A 44 -6.06 -7.57 -0.60
N TRP A 45 -5.35 -7.69 -1.73
CA TRP A 45 -5.89 -8.33 -2.94
C TRP A 45 -5.58 -9.83 -3.06
N CYS A 46 -4.37 -10.25 -2.70
CA CYS A 46 -3.92 -11.62 -2.93
C CYS A 46 -3.43 -12.33 -1.68
N GLY A 47 -3.35 -11.65 -0.53
CA GLY A 47 -2.84 -12.22 0.71
C GLY A 47 -1.33 -12.48 0.74
N ASN A 48 -0.60 -12.23 -0.35
CA ASN A 48 0.87 -12.28 -0.38
C ASN A 48 1.47 -11.19 0.52
N LYS A 49 2.77 -11.26 0.79
CA LYS A 49 3.45 -10.26 1.62
C LYS A 49 3.29 -8.84 1.05
N ALA A 50 2.79 -7.92 1.86
CA ALA A 50 2.72 -6.51 1.52
C ALA A 50 4.13 -5.90 1.58
N GLU A 51 4.45 -5.08 0.59
CA GLU A 51 5.76 -4.43 0.44
C GLU A 51 5.64 -2.91 0.34
N VAL A 52 4.50 -2.44 -0.16
CA VAL A 52 4.23 -1.02 -0.39
C VAL A 52 2.92 -0.64 0.27
N LEU A 53 2.94 0.50 0.95
CA LEU A 53 1.78 1.18 1.48
C LEU A 53 1.48 2.39 0.60
N VAL A 54 0.26 2.46 0.11
CA VAL A 54 -0.27 3.56 -0.73
C VAL A 54 -1.17 4.42 0.15
N VAL A 55 -0.81 5.69 0.41
CA VAL A 55 -1.54 6.58 1.33
C VAL A 55 -1.86 7.95 0.77
#